data_AF-A0A2S6ZK79-F1
#
_entry.id   AF-A0A2S6ZK79-F1
#
_cell.length_a   1.000
_cell.length_b   1.000
_cell.length_c   1.000
_cell.angle_alpha   90.00
_cell.angle_beta   90.00
_cell.angle_gamma   90.00
#
_symmetry.space_group_name_H-M   'P 1'
#
loop_
_entity.id
_entity.type
_entity.pdbx_description
1 polymer ?
#
loop_
_entity_poly.entity_id
_entity_poly.type
_entity_poly.pdbx_seq_one_letter_code
_entity_poly.pdbx_strand_id
1 'polypeptide(L)'
;MHRQATPIGADLAPDDGRCRCCGGTQAQRSVWPEVYLGAGQELRRCGLCAAAYLAPDFSDAALARFYAHDYRLLFPMEAPWRSEARFFAWRGDCLLAQRRLRRISPDLPHGARVFEMGSGFGAFLGAAAAARADLRLSACEPDLAHRARLLDGAAVRFLPQLHALADASVDALVAFHVLEHLPDPRAFLGTLVRVLAPGGQAWIEVPDVMSDWRSRNYVHPAHLSYFSAALLQRLALAAGLEVVRCGPCPGGGALAENLWAQLRRPLRARAATPLAAATAQELRLLDARLDSVPWRARDRLRRLLKRAVVRMFGSGLPGELQRWRGRRRVLEEERDALP
;
A
#
# COMPACT_ATOMS: atom_id res chain seq x y z
N MET A 1 -1.87 -10.14 -32.14
CA MET A 1 -1.48 -8.77 -32.57
C MET A 1 -0.78 -8.08 -31.40
N HIS A 2 0.54 -8.02 -31.42
CA HIS A 2 1.34 -7.32 -30.40
C HIS A 2 1.14 -5.81 -30.57
N ARG A 3 0.28 -5.20 -29.75
CA ARG A 3 0.26 -3.74 -29.60
C ARG A 3 1.65 -3.34 -29.10
N GLN A 4 2.34 -2.51 -29.88
CA GLN A 4 3.57 -1.86 -29.49
C GLN A 4 3.31 -1.15 -28.15
N ALA A 5 4.02 -1.57 -27.09
CA ALA A 5 3.92 -0.93 -25.80
C ALA A 5 4.41 0.51 -25.94
N THR A 6 3.49 1.47 -26.00
CA THR A 6 3.78 2.89 -25.80
C THR A 6 4.66 2.99 -24.56
N PRO A 7 5.80 3.70 -24.61
CA PRO A 7 6.61 3.89 -23.41
C PRO A 7 5.69 4.44 -22.31
N ILE A 8 5.81 3.91 -21.09
CA ILE A 8 5.14 4.47 -19.91
C ILE A 8 5.62 5.92 -19.78
N GLY A 9 4.90 6.83 -20.42
CA GLY A 9 5.21 8.25 -20.49
C GLY A 9 4.81 8.85 -19.16
N ALA A 10 5.79 9.23 -18.35
CA ALA A 10 5.58 9.89 -17.09
C ALA A 10 5.31 11.38 -17.35
N ASP A 11 4.06 11.70 -17.67
CA ASP A 11 3.62 13.08 -17.60
C ASP A 11 3.48 13.44 -16.11
N LEU A 12 4.39 14.30 -15.65
CA LEU A 12 4.46 14.73 -14.26
C LEU A 12 3.79 16.09 -14.12
N ALA A 13 3.09 16.27 -13.01
CA ALA A 13 2.59 17.57 -12.61
C ALA A 13 3.76 18.54 -12.33
N PRO A 14 3.52 19.86 -12.38
CA PRO A 14 4.51 20.83 -11.92
C PRO A 14 4.95 20.55 -10.47
N ASP A 15 6.25 20.65 -10.23
CA ASP A 15 6.80 20.53 -8.88
C ASP A 15 6.61 21.83 -8.10
N ASP A 16 5.67 21.85 -7.17
CA ASP A 16 5.39 23.00 -6.31
C ASP A 16 6.16 22.96 -4.97
N GLY A 17 7.03 21.96 -4.80
CA GLY A 17 7.84 21.76 -3.59
C GLY A 17 7.06 21.36 -2.35
N ARG A 18 5.74 21.11 -2.45
CA ARG A 18 4.91 20.77 -1.29
C ARG A 18 5.12 19.32 -0.86
N CYS A 19 5.08 19.09 0.44
CA CYS A 19 4.93 17.75 0.98
C CYS A 19 3.48 17.30 0.86
N ARG A 20 3.22 16.17 0.20
CA ARG A 20 1.87 15.58 0.10
C ARG A 20 1.21 15.27 1.44
N CYS A 21 1.99 15.05 2.50
CA CYS A 21 1.44 14.69 3.82
C CYS A 21 1.03 15.91 4.65
N CYS A 22 1.80 17.01 4.60
CA CYS A 22 1.58 18.19 5.46
C CYS A 22 1.34 19.51 4.72
N GLY A 23 1.54 19.56 3.40
CA GLY A 23 1.47 20.76 2.58
C GLY A 23 2.67 21.71 2.70
N GLY A 24 3.61 21.44 3.61
CA GLY A 24 4.77 22.30 3.84
C GLY A 24 5.79 22.25 2.70
N THR A 25 6.43 23.39 2.42
CA THR A 25 7.46 23.57 1.38
C THR A 25 8.87 23.71 1.93
N GLN A 26 9.02 23.79 3.26
CA GLN A 26 10.28 24.12 3.90
C GLN A 26 11.19 22.89 4.06
N ALA A 27 12.49 23.11 3.84
CA ALA A 27 13.57 22.15 4.11
C ALA A 27 13.34 20.75 3.51
N GLN A 28 12.79 20.69 2.30
CA GLN A 28 12.70 19.44 1.54
C GLN A 28 14.10 18.97 1.17
N ARG A 29 14.41 17.71 1.46
CA ARG A 29 15.69 17.10 1.11
C ARG A 29 15.46 16.10 -0.01
N SER A 30 16.12 16.29 -1.15
CA SER A 30 16.22 15.25 -2.18
C SER A 30 17.15 14.15 -1.68
N VAL A 31 16.71 12.90 -1.81
CA VAL A 31 17.42 11.71 -1.30
C VAL A 31 17.96 10.90 -2.47
N TRP A 32 17.10 10.58 -3.44
CA TRP A 32 17.47 9.73 -4.58
C TRP A 32 16.49 9.86 -5.74
N PRO A 33 16.93 9.87 -7.01
CA PRO A 33 16.02 9.79 -8.14
C PRO A 33 15.25 8.46 -8.16
N GLU A 34 13.98 8.50 -8.57
CA GLU A 34 13.19 7.30 -8.89
C GLU A 34 13.81 6.62 -10.12
N VAL A 35 14.42 5.45 -9.92
CA VAL A 35 15.18 4.74 -10.96
C VAL A 35 14.50 3.47 -11.44
N TYR A 36 13.36 3.07 -10.89
CA TYR A 36 12.60 1.89 -11.30
C TYR A 36 11.92 2.13 -12.64
N LEU A 37 11.13 3.20 -12.77
CA LEU A 37 10.58 3.64 -14.05
C LEU A 37 11.51 4.66 -14.72
N GLY A 38 12.18 5.50 -13.93
CA GLY A 38 12.88 6.67 -14.45
C GLY A 38 11.91 7.76 -14.87
N ALA A 39 10.84 7.95 -14.11
CA ALA A 39 9.78 8.91 -14.41
C ALA A 39 10.27 10.36 -14.39
N GLY A 40 11.38 10.64 -13.69
CA GLY A 40 11.84 12.00 -13.39
C GLY A 40 11.48 12.44 -11.97
N GLN A 41 10.75 11.60 -11.23
CA GLN A 41 10.48 11.82 -9.81
C GLN A 41 11.74 11.60 -8.96
N GLU A 42 11.74 12.18 -7.78
CA GLU A 42 12.74 12.03 -6.73
C GLU A 42 12.08 11.58 -5.44
N LEU A 43 12.74 10.68 -4.72
CA LEU A 43 12.47 10.44 -3.32
C LEU A 43 12.93 11.67 -2.52
N ARG A 44 11.98 12.27 -1.80
CA ARG A 44 12.22 13.42 -0.92
C ARG A 44 11.85 13.11 0.51
N ARG A 45 12.49 13.81 1.44
CA ARG A 45 12.19 13.80 2.87
C ARG A 45 11.71 15.19 3.27
N CYS A 46 10.58 15.30 3.96
CA CYS A 46 10.01 16.57 4.44
C CYS A 46 10.65 17.08 5.73
N GLY A 47 11.07 18.36 5.72
CA GLY A 47 11.73 18.99 6.87
C GLY A 47 10.78 19.34 8.03
N LEU A 48 9.47 19.34 7.79
CA LEU A 48 8.47 19.62 8.82
C LEU A 48 7.87 18.35 9.42
N CYS A 49 7.37 17.43 8.61
CA CYS A 49 6.63 16.26 9.11
C CYS A 49 7.41 14.94 9.07
N ALA A 50 8.66 14.95 8.61
CA ALA A 50 9.48 13.76 8.41
C ALA A 50 8.80 12.69 7.51
N ALA A 51 8.02 13.11 6.51
CA ALA A 51 7.50 12.20 5.49
C ALA A 51 8.56 11.93 4.42
N ALA A 52 8.68 10.67 4.00
CA ALA A 52 9.36 10.31 2.77
C ALA A 52 8.32 10.10 1.66
N TYR A 53 8.56 10.66 0.46
CA TYR A 53 7.58 10.66 -0.62
C TYR A 53 8.24 10.88 -1.99
N LEU A 54 7.56 10.48 -3.07
CA LEU A 54 7.99 10.81 -4.43
C LEU A 54 7.44 12.19 -4.85
N ALA A 55 8.27 12.98 -5.54
CA ALA A 55 7.88 14.24 -6.13
C ALA A 55 8.68 14.54 -7.42
N PRO A 56 8.12 15.27 -8.40
CA PRO A 56 6.73 15.72 -8.45
C PRO A 56 5.73 14.56 -8.61
N ASP A 57 4.45 14.85 -8.43
CA ASP A 57 3.37 13.90 -8.68
C ASP A 57 3.18 13.62 -10.17
N PHE A 58 2.49 12.53 -10.50
CA PHE A 58 1.92 12.36 -11.83
C PHE A 58 0.82 13.41 -12.06
N SER A 59 0.61 13.83 -13.31
CA SER A 59 -0.65 14.50 -13.65
C SER A 59 -1.84 13.55 -13.37
N ASP A 60 -3.02 14.08 -13.08
CA ASP A 60 -4.20 13.24 -12.78
C ASP A 60 -4.49 12.24 -13.91
N ALA A 61 -4.32 12.67 -15.16
CA ALA A 61 -4.47 11.82 -16.34
C ALA A 61 -3.41 10.71 -16.38
N ALA A 62 -2.15 11.02 -16.06
CA ALA A 62 -1.08 10.03 -16.01
C ALA A 62 -1.27 9.04 -14.86
N LEU A 63 -1.71 9.51 -13.68
CA LEU A 63 -1.99 8.65 -12.54
C LEU A 63 -3.14 7.68 -12.83
N ALA A 64 -4.22 8.17 -13.43
CA ALA A 64 -5.35 7.33 -13.84
C ALA A 64 -4.92 6.26 -14.86
N ARG A 65 -4.14 6.64 -15.88
CA ARG A 65 -3.59 5.68 -16.87
C ARG A 65 -2.66 4.66 -16.21
N PHE A 66 -1.83 5.11 -15.26
CA PHE A 66 -0.88 4.26 -14.57
C PHE A 66 -1.57 3.08 -13.88
N TYR A 67 -2.64 3.34 -13.12
CA TYR A 67 -3.38 2.28 -12.44
C TYR A 67 -4.27 1.45 -13.38
N ALA A 68 -4.87 2.07 -14.40
CA ALA A 68 -5.73 1.35 -15.34
C ALA A 68 -4.95 0.36 -16.23
N HIS A 69 -3.70 0.68 -16.59
CA HIS A 69 -2.95 -0.07 -17.61
C HIS A 69 -1.49 -0.36 -17.24
N ASP A 70 -0.73 0.64 -16.81
CA ASP A 70 0.74 0.53 -16.74
C ASP A 70 1.23 -0.27 -15.52
N TYR A 71 0.46 -0.30 -14.42
CA TYR A 71 0.84 -0.92 -13.14
C TYR A 71 1.21 -2.41 -13.31
N ARG A 72 0.32 -3.23 -13.88
CA ARG A 72 0.57 -4.67 -14.04
C ARG A 72 1.67 -5.00 -15.07
N LEU A 73 1.94 -4.09 -16.00
CA LEU A 73 3.08 -4.21 -16.91
C LEU A 73 4.40 -3.92 -16.19
N LEU A 74 4.38 -2.95 -15.29
CA LEU A 74 5.54 -2.52 -14.52
C LEU A 74 5.88 -3.48 -13.37
N PHE A 75 4.89 -4.20 -12.84
CA PHE A 75 5.01 -5.17 -11.76
C PHE A 75 4.65 -6.60 -12.21
N PRO A 76 5.58 -7.33 -12.84
CA PRO A 76 5.39 -8.73 -13.26
C PRO A 76 4.87 -9.69 -12.17
N MET A 77 5.16 -9.41 -10.90
CA MET A 77 4.65 -10.15 -9.74
C MET A 77 3.13 -10.14 -9.64
N GLU A 78 2.49 -9.10 -10.16
CA GLU A 78 1.05 -8.84 -10.11
C GLU A 78 0.28 -9.42 -11.31
N ALA A 79 0.99 -10.01 -12.27
CA ALA A 79 0.40 -10.60 -13.48
C ALA A 79 0.35 -12.14 -13.40
N PRO A 80 -0.83 -12.78 -13.46
CA PRO A 80 -0.95 -14.21 -13.65
C PRO A 80 -0.36 -14.63 -15.00
N TRP A 81 0.20 -15.84 -15.08
CA TRP A 81 0.81 -16.35 -16.31
C TRP A 81 0.25 -17.73 -16.71
N ARG A 82 0.91 -18.84 -16.34
CA ARG A 82 0.51 -20.20 -16.80
C ARG A 82 -0.44 -20.93 -15.86
N SER A 83 -0.34 -20.68 -14.56
CA SER A 83 -1.15 -21.38 -13.56
C SER A 83 -1.59 -20.37 -12.50
N GLU A 84 -2.90 -20.17 -12.43
CA GLU A 84 -3.54 -19.29 -11.44
C GLU A 84 -3.41 -19.85 -10.02
N ALA A 85 -3.59 -21.16 -9.85
CA ALA A 85 -3.37 -21.84 -8.58
C ALA A 85 -1.94 -21.60 -8.04
N ARG A 86 -0.93 -21.74 -8.90
CA ARG A 86 0.47 -21.51 -8.54
C ARG A 86 0.78 -20.03 -8.30
N PHE A 87 0.17 -19.14 -9.07
CA PHE A 87 0.28 -17.69 -8.89
C PHE A 87 -0.12 -17.29 -7.48
N PHE A 88 -1.32 -17.68 -7.03
CA PHE A 88 -1.83 -17.37 -5.70
C PHE A 88 -1.09 -18.13 -4.59
N ALA A 89 -0.74 -19.40 -4.81
CA ALA A 89 0.01 -20.18 -3.82
C ALA A 89 1.38 -19.57 -3.50
N TRP A 90 2.10 -19.07 -4.51
CA TRP A 90 3.44 -18.50 -4.31
C TRP A 90 3.43 -17.08 -3.78
N ARG A 91 2.36 -16.31 -4.05
CA ARG A 91 2.14 -15.00 -3.41
C ARG A 91 1.68 -15.12 -1.97
N GLY A 92 0.95 -16.19 -1.64
CA GLY A 92 0.42 -16.43 -0.30
C GLY A 92 -0.80 -15.58 0.05
N ASP A 93 -1.55 -15.08 -0.95
CA ASP A 93 -2.67 -14.15 -0.72
C ASP A 93 -3.69 -14.69 0.30
N CYS A 94 -4.12 -15.94 0.15
CA CYS A 94 -5.07 -16.57 1.09
C CYS A 94 -4.48 -16.75 2.50
N LEU A 95 -3.18 -17.09 2.61
CA LEU A 95 -2.51 -17.25 3.89
C LEU A 95 -2.40 -15.91 4.63
N LEU A 96 -2.02 -14.84 3.91
CA LEU A 96 -1.94 -13.48 4.45
C LEU A 96 -3.34 -12.97 4.83
N ALA A 97 -4.34 -13.20 3.99
CA ALA A 97 -5.74 -12.89 4.29
C ALA A 97 -6.22 -13.54 5.59
N GLN A 98 -5.96 -14.84 5.79
CA GLN A 98 -6.30 -15.53 7.03
C GLN A 98 -5.54 -14.98 8.23
N ARG A 99 -4.24 -14.65 8.09
CA ARG A 99 -3.45 -14.02 9.16
C ARG A 99 -4.02 -12.65 9.54
N ARG A 100 -4.40 -11.83 8.57
CA ARG A 100 -5.06 -10.52 8.79
C ARG A 100 -6.42 -10.69 9.45
N LEU A 101 -7.25 -11.60 8.95
CA LEU A 101 -8.57 -11.88 9.51
C LEU A 101 -8.51 -12.36 10.95
N ARG A 102 -7.58 -13.26 11.32
CA ARG A 102 -7.41 -13.69 12.71
C ARG A 102 -7.14 -12.53 13.68
N ARG A 103 -6.52 -11.45 13.21
CA ARG A 103 -6.25 -10.25 14.02
C ARG A 103 -7.43 -9.30 14.08
N ILE A 104 -8.23 -9.22 13.02
CA ILE A 104 -9.34 -8.27 12.89
C ILE A 104 -10.64 -8.85 13.47
N SER A 105 -10.91 -10.13 13.21
CA SER A 105 -12.19 -10.79 13.53
C SER A 105 -12.62 -10.70 15.00
N PRO A 106 -11.70 -10.77 16.00
CA PRO A 106 -12.08 -10.60 17.41
C PRO A 106 -12.72 -9.24 17.73
N ASP A 107 -12.37 -8.20 16.96
CA ASP A 107 -12.86 -6.83 17.15
C ASP A 107 -14.13 -6.53 16.32
N LEU A 108 -14.60 -7.49 15.52
CA LEU A 108 -15.78 -7.32 14.66
C LEU A 108 -17.07 -7.72 15.40
N PRO A 109 -18.06 -6.82 15.53
CA PRO A 109 -19.37 -7.20 16.07
C PRO A 109 -20.07 -8.23 15.18
N HIS A 110 -21.09 -8.89 15.74
CA HIS A 110 -21.97 -9.75 14.95
C HIS A 110 -22.70 -8.92 13.88
N GLY A 111 -22.73 -9.41 12.64
CA GLY A 111 -23.39 -8.72 11.52
C GLY A 111 -22.64 -7.51 10.98
N ALA A 112 -21.35 -7.32 11.33
CA ALA A 112 -20.58 -6.13 10.99
C ALA A 112 -20.57 -5.83 9.49
N ARG A 113 -20.67 -4.54 9.15
CA ARG A 113 -20.47 -4.01 7.79
C ARG A 113 -18.98 -3.75 7.57
N VAL A 114 -18.35 -4.61 6.78
CA VAL A 114 -16.92 -4.57 6.51
C VAL A 114 -16.69 -4.01 5.10
N PHE A 115 -15.84 -3.00 5.00
CA PHE A 115 -15.39 -2.46 3.72
C PHE A 115 -13.89 -2.68 3.52
N GLU A 116 -13.50 -3.23 2.36
CA GLU A 116 -12.10 -3.31 1.94
C GLU A 116 -11.81 -2.28 0.84
N MET A 117 -10.86 -1.38 1.10
CA MET A 117 -10.27 -0.53 0.07
C MET A 117 -9.13 -1.30 -0.61
N GLY A 118 -9.15 -1.36 -1.95
CA GLY A 118 -8.13 -2.03 -2.75
C GLY A 118 -8.13 -3.55 -2.52
N SER A 119 -9.27 -4.21 -2.77
CA SER A 119 -9.41 -5.65 -2.47
C SER A 119 -8.51 -6.58 -3.29
N GLY A 120 -7.80 -6.05 -4.30
CA GLY A 120 -6.87 -6.83 -5.11
C GLY A 120 -7.58 -7.96 -5.83
N PHE A 121 -7.33 -9.20 -5.41
CA PHE A 121 -8.00 -10.40 -5.96
C PHE A 121 -9.20 -10.88 -5.13
N GLY A 122 -9.50 -10.23 -3.99
CA GLY A 122 -10.61 -10.57 -3.10
C GLY A 122 -10.27 -11.54 -1.96
N ALA A 123 -9.00 -11.84 -1.73
CA ALA A 123 -8.55 -12.87 -0.79
C ALA A 123 -9.05 -12.64 0.65
N PHE A 124 -8.99 -11.40 1.14
CA PHE A 124 -9.46 -11.06 2.49
C PHE A 124 -10.97 -11.24 2.64
N LEU A 125 -11.75 -10.76 1.67
CA LEU A 125 -13.21 -10.87 1.68
C LEU A 125 -13.67 -12.32 1.54
N GLY A 126 -13.02 -13.12 0.70
CA GLY A 126 -13.28 -14.55 0.60
C GLY A 126 -13.01 -15.26 1.94
N ALA A 127 -11.86 -15.00 2.55
CA ALA A 127 -11.54 -15.54 3.87
C ALA A 127 -12.52 -15.07 4.96
N ALA A 128 -12.94 -13.80 4.93
CA ALA A 128 -13.89 -13.23 5.89
C ALA A 128 -15.27 -13.89 5.76
N ALA A 129 -15.78 -14.04 4.53
CA ALA A 129 -17.06 -14.71 4.26
C ALA A 129 -17.05 -16.17 4.71
N ALA A 130 -15.96 -16.90 4.42
CA ALA A 130 -15.83 -18.30 4.79
C ALA A 130 -15.79 -18.51 6.32
N ALA A 131 -15.17 -17.59 7.06
CA ALA A 131 -15.08 -17.69 8.52
C ALA A 131 -16.30 -17.10 9.25
N ARG A 132 -16.98 -16.12 8.65
CA ARG A 132 -18.03 -15.32 9.28
C ARG A 132 -19.11 -14.97 8.26
N ALA A 133 -20.05 -15.90 8.07
CA ALA A 133 -21.18 -15.75 7.15
C ALA A 133 -22.15 -14.60 7.53
N ASP A 134 -22.07 -14.08 8.75
CA ASP A 134 -22.87 -12.95 9.22
C ASP A 134 -22.38 -11.59 8.71
N LEU A 135 -21.14 -11.48 8.22
CA LEU A 135 -20.57 -10.21 7.78
C LEU A 135 -21.24 -9.68 6.50
N ARG A 136 -21.43 -8.36 6.46
CA ARG A 136 -21.89 -7.66 5.27
C ARG A 136 -20.70 -7.04 4.56
N LEU A 137 -20.31 -7.64 3.44
CA LEU A 137 -19.05 -7.32 2.77
C LEU A 137 -19.24 -6.34 1.61
N SER A 138 -18.38 -5.34 1.56
CA SER A 138 -18.28 -4.39 0.45
C SER A 138 -16.85 -4.02 0.16
N ALA A 139 -16.56 -3.56 -1.05
CA ALA A 139 -15.19 -3.23 -1.43
C ALA A 139 -15.10 -2.22 -2.57
N CYS A 140 -13.94 -1.61 -2.71
CA CYS A 140 -13.55 -0.84 -3.89
C CYS A 140 -12.25 -1.43 -4.46
N GLU A 141 -12.26 -1.80 -5.74
CA GLU A 141 -11.07 -2.27 -6.45
C GLU A 141 -11.18 -1.84 -7.93
N PRO A 142 -10.24 -1.02 -8.43
CA PRO A 142 -10.26 -0.54 -9.80
C PRO A 142 -10.03 -1.65 -10.84
N ASP A 143 -9.35 -2.75 -10.50
CA ASP A 143 -9.20 -3.86 -11.44
C ASP A 143 -10.42 -4.79 -11.49
N LEU A 144 -11.37 -4.41 -12.34
CA LEU A 144 -12.59 -5.16 -12.60
C LEU A 144 -12.35 -6.60 -13.09
N ALA A 145 -11.23 -6.86 -13.78
CA ALA A 145 -10.96 -8.17 -14.39
C ALA A 145 -10.46 -9.21 -13.38
N HIS A 146 -9.92 -8.77 -12.24
CA HIS A 146 -9.28 -9.64 -11.27
C HIS A 146 -9.86 -9.57 -9.85
N ARG A 147 -10.68 -8.56 -9.53
CA ARG A 147 -11.21 -8.33 -8.18
C ARG A 147 -12.05 -9.44 -7.54
N ALA A 148 -12.52 -10.40 -8.34
CA ALA A 148 -13.39 -11.48 -7.88
C ALA A 148 -12.71 -12.87 -7.82
N ARG A 149 -11.41 -12.98 -8.14
CA ARG A 149 -10.73 -14.28 -8.34
C ARG A 149 -10.63 -15.16 -7.09
N LEU A 150 -10.60 -14.56 -5.91
CA LEU A 150 -10.45 -15.24 -4.62
C LEU A 150 -11.63 -15.01 -3.67
N LEU A 151 -12.79 -14.61 -4.20
CA LEU A 151 -14.01 -14.45 -3.40
C LEU A 151 -14.64 -15.78 -3.00
N ASP A 152 -14.40 -16.84 -3.78
CA ASP A 152 -14.93 -18.19 -3.50
C ASP A 152 -16.45 -18.22 -3.23
N GLY A 153 -17.21 -17.51 -4.07
CA GLY A 153 -18.67 -17.39 -3.95
C GLY A 153 -19.16 -16.35 -2.92
N ALA A 154 -18.26 -15.64 -2.23
CA ALA A 154 -18.63 -14.59 -1.28
C ALA A 154 -19.48 -13.49 -1.95
N ALA A 155 -20.60 -13.15 -1.30
CA ALA A 155 -21.44 -12.03 -1.69
C ALA A 155 -20.78 -10.70 -1.26
N VAL A 156 -20.17 -10.01 -2.22
CA VAL A 156 -19.49 -8.72 -2.01
C VAL A 156 -20.14 -7.63 -2.86
N ARG A 157 -20.52 -6.52 -2.22
CA ARG A 157 -20.96 -5.31 -2.92
C ARG A 157 -19.76 -4.46 -3.32
N PHE A 158 -19.48 -4.37 -4.62
CA PHE A 158 -18.44 -3.47 -5.13
C PHE A 158 -18.96 -2.04 -5.34
N LEU A 159 -18.19 -1.06 -4.87
CA LEU A 159 -18.40 0.37 -5.07
C LEU A 159 -17.32 0.93 -5.99
N PRO A 160 -17.60 2.02 -6.73
CA PRO A 160 -16.62 2.63 -7.62
C PRO A 160 -15.49 3.35 -6.88
N GLN A 161 -15.78 3.88 -5.69
CA GLN A 161 -14.83 4.62 -4.87
C GLN A 161 -15.30 4.67 -3.41
N LEU A 162 -14.37 4.93 -2.48
CA LEU A 162 -14.66 5.07 -1.05
C LEU A 162 -15.70 6.18 -0.76
N HIS A 163 -15.65 7.27 -1.53
CA HIS A 163 -16.59 8.40 -1.37
C HIS A 163 -18.05 8.04 -1.65
N ALA A 164 -18.32 6.92 -2.33
CA ALA A 164 -19.69 6.44 -2.57
C ALA A 164 -20.33 5.82 -1.31
N LEU A 165 -19.56 5.56 -0.25
CA LEU A 165 -20.11 5.15 1.04
C LEU A 165 -20.81 6.33 1.72
N ALA A 166 -21.98 6.04 2.30
CA ALA A 166 -22.68 6.97 3.16
C ALA A 166 -21.90 7.21 4.47
N ASP A 167 -22.20 8.33 5.12
CA ASP A 167 -21.62 8.66 6.43
C ASP A 167 -22.04 7.62 7.47
N ALA A 168 -21.15 7.28 8.40
CA ALA A 168 -21.39 6.32 9.48
C ALA A 168 -21.94 4.94 9.03
N SER A 169 -21.60 4.51 7.81
CA SER A 169 -22.21 3.34 7.17
C SER A 169 -21.40 2.03 7.26
N VAL A 170 -20.19 2.07 7.80
CA VAL A 170 -19.34 0.88 7.95
C VAL A 170 -18.83 0.72 9.38
N ASP A 171 -18.80 -0.51 9.88
CA ASP A 171 -18.36 -0.81 11.25
C ASP A 171 -16.86 -1.11 11.29
N ALA A 172 -16.33 -1.66 10.19
CA ALA A 172 -14.94 -1.95 9.98
C ALA A 172 -14.48 -1.56 8.57
N LEU A 173 -13.29 -0.95 8.46
CA LEU A 173 -12.63 -0.68 7.20
C LEU A 173 -11.22 -1.28 7.20
N VAL A 174 -10.84 -1.94 6.12
CA VAL A 174 -9.47 -2.45 5.95
C VAL A 174 -8.85 -1.89 4.68
N ALA A 175 -7.55 -1.63 4.73
CA ALA A 175 -6.76 -1.18 3.60
C ALA A 175 -5.35 -1.78 3.72
N PHE A 176 -5.04 -2.77 2.88
CA PHE A 176 -3.75 -3.44 2.88
C PHE A 176 -2.98 -3.04 1.64
N HIS A 177 -1.82 -2.39 1.81
CA HIS A 177 -1.02 -1.89 0.71
C HIS A 177 -1.80 -0.97 -0.24
N VAL A 178 -2.44 0.05 0.32
CA VAL A 178 -3.21 1.04 -0.43
C VAL A 178 -2.74 2.45 -0.13
N LEU A 179 -2.54 2.80 1.14
CA LEU A 179 -2.31 4.18 1.54
C LEU A 179 -1.04 4.78 0.90
N GLU A 180 -0.01 3.96 0.65
CA GLU A 180 1.23 4.33 -0.03
C GLU A 180 1.03 4.68 -1.51
N HIS A 181 -0.06 4.21 -2.11
CA HIS A 181 -0.44 4.44 -3.50
C HIS A 181 -1.30 5.69 -3.70
N LEU A 182 -1.84 6.26 -2.61
CA LEU A 182 -2.78 7.38 -2.70
C LEU A 182 -2.05 8.72 -2.81
N PRO A 183 -2.56 9.64 -3.66
CA PRO A 183 -1.95 10.96 -3.82
C PRO A 183 -2.05 11.80 -2.55
N ASP A 184 -3.20 11.72 -1.85
CA ASP A 184 -3.46 12.41 -0.59
C ASP A 184 -3.83 11.40 0.53
N PRO A 185 -2.84 10.93 1.32
CA PRO A 185 -3.10 10.02 2.42
C PRO A 185 -3.91 10.68 3.55
N ARG A 186 -3.85 12.00 3.71
CA ARG A 186 -4.58 12.71 4.76
C ARG A 186 -6.07 12.79 4.44
N ALA A 187 -6.42 13.08 3.19
CA ALA A 187 -7.82 13.07 2.72
C ALA A 187 -8.44 11.67 2.85
N PHE A 188 -7.67 10.61 2.56
CA PHE A 188 -8.12 9.24 2.79
C PHE A 188 -8.47 8.98 4.26
N LEU A 189 -7.57 9.34 5.19
CA LEU A 189 -7.81 9.18 6.63
C LEU A 189 -8.99 10.04 7.13
N GLY A 190 -9.16 11.25 6.59
CA GLY A 190 -10.35 12.07 6.86
C GLY A 190 -11.64 11.41 6.37
N THR A 191 -11.59 10.72 5.22
CA THR A 191 -12.72 9.95 4.72
C THR A 191 -13.08 8.79 5.65
N LEU A 192 -12.09 8.15 6.30
CA LEU A 192 -12.36 7.11 7.30
C LEU A 192 -13.22 7.64 8.46
N VAL A 193 -12.92 8.86 8.95
CA VAL A 193 -13.72 9.50 10.01
C VAL A 193 -15.17 9.71 9.57
N ARG A 194 -15.40 10.03 8.29
CA ARG A 194 -16.75 10.22 7.75
C ARG A 194 -17.53 8.90 7.65
N VAL A 195 -16.92 7.88 7.06
CA VAL A 195 -17.64 6.64 6.67
C VAL A 195 -17.78 5.62 7.81
N LEU A 196 -16.82 5.55 8.73
CA LEU A 196 -16.89 4.64 9.89
C LEU A 196 -18.06 5.05 10.79
N ALA A 197 -18.81 4.10 11.33
CA ALA A 197 -19.78 4.35 12.41
C ALA A 197 -19.05 4.89 13.66
N PRO A 198 -19.72 5.63 14.57
CA PRO A 198 -19.12 5.99 15.85
C PRO A 198 -18.61 4.75 16.60
N GLY A 199 -17.33 4.73 16.98
CA GLY A 199 -16.69 3.55 17.57
C GLY A 199 -16.21 2.50 16.56
N GLY A 200 -16.55 2.64 15.27
CA GLY A 200 -16.05 1.79 14.19
C GLY A 200 -14.54 1.88 14.01
N GLN A 201 -13.95 0.82 13.47
CA GLN A 201 -12.50 0.65 13.44
C GLN A 201 -11.96 0.54 12.02
N ALA A 202 -10.69 0.95 11.84
CA ALA A 202 -9.96 0.75 10.61
C ALA A 202 -8.62 0.05 10.85
N TRP A 203 -8.25 -0.83 9.93
CA TRP A 203 -6.93 -1.47 9.90
C TRP A 203 -6.21 -1.10 8.62
N ILE A 204 -5.04 -0.49 8.78
CA ILE A 204 -4.18 -0.07 7.68
C ILE A 204 -2.86 -0.81 7.77
N GLU A 205 -2.46 -1.43 6.68
CA GLU A 205 -1.16 -2.08 6.53
C GLU A 205 -0.39 -1.41 5.38
N VAL A 206 0.83 -0.95 5.65
CA VAL A 206 1.71 -0.27 4.68
C VAL A 206 3.16 -0.72 4.89
N PRO A 207 4.03 -0.66 3.88
CA PRO A 207 5.46 -0.87 4.06
C PRO A 207 6.04 0.12 5.07
N ASP A 208 6.86 -0.37 5.99
CA ASP A 208 7.58 0.47 6.96
C ASP A 208 8.87 0.98 6.33
N VAL A 209 8.99 2.29 6.13
CA VAL A 209 10.22 2.95 5.64
C VAL A 209 11.41 2.70 6.58
N MET A 210 11.13 2.39 7.85
CA MET A 210 12.14 2.07 8.86
C MET A 210 12.54 0.59 8.85
N SER A 211 11.71 -0.31 8.32
CA SER A 211 12.05 -1.73 8.09
C SER A 211 13.00 -1.89 6.89
N ASP A 212 13.39 -3.10 6.50
CA ASP A 212 14.52 -3.39 5.59
C ASP A 212 14.39 -2.87 4.14
N TRP A 213 14.41 -1.54 3.99
CA TRP A 213 14.51 -0.71 2.79
C TRP A 213 15.67 -1.07 1.85
N ARG A 214 16.51 -2.06 2.21
CA ARG A 214 17.60 -2.59 1.38
C ARG A 214 17.13 -3.06 0.01
N SER A 215 15.86 -3.46 -0.14
CA SER A 215 15.29 -3.57 -1.47
C SER A 215 14.75 -2.22 -1.96
N ARG A 216 15.65 -1.28 -2.27
CA ARG A 216 15.44 -0.05 -3.09
C ARG A 216 14.51 -0.17 -4.30
N ASN A 217 14.15 -1.40 -4.69
CA ASN A 217 13.02 -1.70 -5.55
C ASN A 217 11.69 -1.16 -5.02
N TYR A 218 11.54 -0.87 -3.72
CA TYR A 218 10.35 -0.26 -3.12
C TYR A 218 10.20 1.22 -3.50
N VAL A 219 11.28 1.89 -3.91
CA VAL A 219 11.21 3.22 -4.53
C VAL A 219 10.81 3.05 -6.00
N HIS A 220 9.53 3.21 -6.27
CA HIS A 220 8.95 3.02 -7.58
C HIS A 220 7.71 3.89 -7.73
N PRO A 221 7.29 4.25 -8.96
CA PRO A 221 6.23 5.23 -9.19
C PRO A 221 4.86 4.90 -8.59
N ALA A 222 4.59 3.63 -8.26
CA ALA A 222 3.34 3.29 -7.58
C ALA A 222 3.32 3.69 -6.10
N HIS A 223 4.47 3.80 -5.42
CA HIS A 223 4.52 4.21 -4.01
C HIS A 223 4.83 5.69 -3.97
N LEU A 224 3.78 6.47 -3.76
CA LEU A 224 3.81 7.92 -3.69
C LEU A 224 4.27 8.41 -2.32
N SER A 225 3.92 7.67 -1.26
CA SER A 225 4.24 7.95 0.14
C SER A 225 4.93 6.76 0.80
N TYR A 226 5.84 7.03 1.74
CA TYR A 226 6.52 6.01 2.54
C TYR A 226 6.40 6.35 4.03
N PHE A 227 5.91 5.41 4.82
CA PHE A 227 5.47 5.68 6.18
C PHE A 227 6.42 5.11 7.23
N SER A 228 6.68 5.91 8.25
CA SER A 228 7.11 5.42 9.56
C SER A 228 5.91 5.34 10.49
N ALA A 229 5.99 4.52 11.54
CA ALA A 229 4.92 4.42 12.54
C ALA A 229 4.56 5.80 13.12
N ALA A 230 5.57 6.61 13.43
CA ALA A 230 5.44 7.98 13.91
C ALA A 230 4.60 8.87 12.98
N LEU A 231 4.92 8.90 11.68
CA LEU A 231 4.18 9.70 10.71
C LEU A 231 2.73 9.21 10.58
N LEU A 232 2.52 7.91 10.49
CA LEU A 232 1.19 7.32 10.33
C LEU A 232 0.29 7.62 11.54
N GLN A 233 0.84 7.55 12.75
CA GLN A 233 0.14 7.97 13.97
C GLN A 233 -0.26 9.45 13.93
N ARG A 234 0.67 10.35 13.59
CA ARG A 234 0.36 11.78 13.48
C ARG A 234 -0.71 12.07 12.45
N LEU A 235 -0.64 11.42 11.27
CA LEU A 235 -1.63 11.57 10.21
C LEU A 235 -3.02 11.12 10.68
N ALA A 236 -3.12 9.98 11.36
CA ALA A 236 -4.37 9.48 11.90
C ALA A 236 -4.97 10.44 12.95
N LEU A 237 -4.15 10.91 13.89
CA LEU A 237 -4.57 11.87 14.92
C LEU A 237 -5.04 13.19 14.29
N ALA A 238 -4.28 13.72 13.32
CA ALA A 238 -4.62 14.96 12.61
C ALA A 238 -5.90 14.83 11.78
N ALA A 239 -6.22 13.63 11.31
CA ALA A 239 -7.48 13.36 10.62
C ALA A 239 -8.69 13.31 11.58
N GLY A 240 -8.47 13.20 12.90
CA GLY A 240 -9.53 13.06 13.91
C GLY A 240 -9.81 11.62 14.36
N LEU A 241 -8.95 10.67 13.99
CA LEU A 241 -9.02 9.28 14.46
C LEU A 241 -8.31 9.09 15.80
N GLU A 242 -8.69 8.05 16.53
CA GLU A 242 -7.93 7.55 17.67
C GLU A 242 -6.98 6.43 17.19
N VAL A 243 -5.75 6.44 17.69
CA VAL A 243 -4.78 5.36 17.43
C VAL A 243 -4.90 4.34 18.56
N VAL A 244 -5.44 3.15 18.26
CA VAL A 244 -5.48 2.03 19.21
C VAL A 244 -4.12 1.34 19.24
N ARG A 245 -3.53 1.11 18.06
CA ARG A 245 -2.18 0.55 17.89
C ARG A 245 -1.58 1.06 16.59
N CYS A 246 -0.28 1.34 16.56
CA CYS A 246 0.44 1.58 15.31
C CYS A 246 1.93 1.28 15.50
N GLY A 247 2.44 0.31 14.74
CA GLY A 247 3.84 -0.13 14.81
C GLY A 247 4.10 -1.30 13.86
N PRO A 248 5.20 -2.04 14.01
CA PRO A 248 5.50 -3.21 13.18
C PRO A 248 4.35 -4.23 13.19
N CYS A 249 4.10 -4.86 12.04
CA CYS A 249 3.05 -5.85 11.91
C CYS A 249 3.37 -7.07 12.81
N PRO A 250 2.46 -7.46 13.72
CA PRO A 250 2.71 -8.57 14.63
C PRO A 250 2.88 -9.89 13.86
N GLY A 251 3.75 -10.79 14.33
CA GLY A 251 3.81 -12.19 13.85
C GLY A 251 4.78 -12.50 12.72
N GLY A 252 5.64 -11.55 12.32
CA GLY A 252 6.82 -11.83 11.49
C GLY A 252 6.55 -12.38 10.09
N GLY A 253 7.59 -12.97 9.49
CA GLY A 253 7.57 -13.53 8.13
C GLY A 253 7.28 -12.48 7.07
N ALA A 254 6.43 -12.82 6.09
CA ALA A 254 6.09 -11.96 4.94
C ALA A 254 5.43 -10.61 5.30
N LEU A 255 5.04 -10.37 6.56
CA LEU A 255 4.49 -9.10 7.03
C LEU A 255 5.47 -8.31 7.93
N ALA A 256 6.66 -8.85 8.23
CA ALA A 256 7.58 -8.27 9.21
C ALA A 256 8.06 -6.85 8.84
N GLU A 257 8.06 -6.53 7.55
CA GLU A 257 8.49 -5.24 6.99
C GLU A 257 7.34 -4.23 6.87
N ASN A 258 6.13 -4.58 7.34
CA ASN A 258 4.98 -3.71 7.26
C ASN A 258 4.67 -3.08 8.62
N LEU A 259 4.12 -1.87 8.58
CA LEU A 259 3.39 -1.28 9.68
C LEU A 259 1.97 -1.83 9.73
N TRP A 260 1.44 -1.96 10.94
CA TRP A 260 0.05 -2.26 11.23
C TRP A 260 -0.53 -1.17 12.12
N ALA A 261 -1.51 -0.43 11.60
CA ALA A 261 -2.26 0.57 12.33
C ALA A 261 -3.70 0.10 12.54
N GLN A 262 -4.10 0.00 13.81
CA GLN A 262 -5.49 -0.13 14.24
C GLN A 262 -5.97 1.23 14.73
N LEU A 263 -6.96 1.77 14.04
CA LEU A 263 -7.50 3.09 14.25
C LEU A 263 -8.98 2.97 14.63
N ARG A 264 -9.50 3.93 15.38
CA ARG A 264 -10.91 3.97 15.77
C ARG A 264 -11.50 5.35 15.52
N ARG A 265 -12.72 5.39 14.99
CA ARG A 265 -13.50 6.63 14.98
C ARG A 265 -14.00 6.90 16.41
N PRO A 266 -13.67 8.04 17.02
CA PRO A 266 -14.17 8.38 18.36
C PRO A 266 -15.70 8.45 18.37
N LEU A 267 -16.32 8.13 19.51
CA LEU A 267 -17.78 8.21 19.67
C LEU A 267 -18.31 9.63 19.43
N ARG A 268 -17.51 10.63 19.82
CA ARG A 268 -17.75 12.04 19.52
C ARG A 268 -16.75 12.49 18.46
N ALA A 269 -17.27 13.04 17.36
CA ALA A 269 -16.43 13.51 16.27
C ALA A 269 -15.39 14.53 16.77
N ARG A 270 -14.15 14.36 16.32
CA ARG A 270 -13.08 15.33 16.50
C ARG A 270 -12.86 16.04 15.17
N ALA A 271 -12.69 17.36 15.21
CA ALA A 271 -12.34 18.11 14.02
C ALA A 271 -10.94 17.70 13.54
N ALA A 272 -10.76 17.67 12.22
CA ALA A 272 -9.43 17.52 11.64
C ALA A 272 -8.57 18.74 12.03
N THR A 273 -7.31 18.49 12.33
CA THR A 273 -6.34 19.52 12.72
C THR A 273 -5.17 19.54 11.72
N PRO A 274 -4.40 20.64 11.66
CA PRO A 274 -3.13 20.65 10.94
C PRO A 274 -2.20 19.53 11.45
N LEU A 275 -1.42 18.93 10.54
CA LEU A 275 -0.46 17.91 10.92
C LEU A 275 0.63 18.53 11.79
N ALA A 276 0.82 17.99 13.00
CA ALA A 276 1.90 18.42 13.88
C ALA A 276 3.27 18.20 13.24
N ALA A 277 4.21 19.09 13.51
CA ALA A 277 5.60 18.93 13.11
C ALA A 277 6.21 17.68 13.75
N ALA A 278 7.14 17.05 13.03
CA ALA A 278 7.99 16.00 13.57
C ALA A 278 8.99 16.59 14.55
N THR A 279 9.35 15.79 15.54
CA THR A 279 10.45 16.07 16.45
C THR A 279 11.79 16.01 15.70
N ALA A 280 12.80 16.70 16.24
CA ALA A 280 14.15 16.64 15.69
C ALA A 280 14.73 15.21 15.69
N GLN A 281 14.32 14.37 16.64
CA GLN A 281 14.73 12.96 16.69
C GLN A 281 14.15 12.16 15.53
N GLU A 282 12.87 12.35 15.19
CA GLU A 282 12.23 11.64 14.07
C GLU A 282 12.86 12.00 12.73
N LEU A 283 13.19 13.29 12.52
CA LEU A 283 13.93 13.73 11.35
C LEU A 283 15.31 13.04 11.27
N ARG A 284 16.09 13.06 12.36
CA ARG A 284 17.40 12.41 12.42
C ARG A 284 17.33 10.91 12.18
N LEU A 285 16.35 10.22 12.76
CA LEU A 285 16.18 8.77 12.59
C LEU A 285 15.83 8.42 11.14
N LEU A 286 14.93 9.18 10.52
CA LEU A 286 14.59 8.96 9.12
C LEU A 286 15.76 9.29 8.19
N ASP A 287 16.46 10.40 8.42
CA ASP A 287 17.65 10.75 7.64
C ASP A 287 18.73 9.65 7.76
N ALA A 288 19.06 9.21 8.98
CA ALA A 288 20.00 8.12 9.20
C ALA A 288 19.55 6.82 8.51
N ARG A 289 18.25 6.53 8.52
CA ARG A 289 17.71 5.37 7.81
C ARG A 289 17.91 5.51 6.30
N LEU A 290 17.52 6.63 5.71
CA LEU A 290 17.64 6.88 4.27
C LEU A 290 19.12 6.91 3.81
N ASP A 291 20.03 7.38 4.66
CA ASP A 291 21.47 7.43 4.39
C ASP A 291 22.14 6.06 4.51
N SER A 292 21.59 5.16 5.32
CA SER A 292 22.07 3.77 5.41
C SER A 292 21.80 2.93 4.15
N VAL A 293 20.98 3.46 3.22
CA VAL A 293 20.56 2.75 2.02
C VAL A 293 21.64 2.88 0.93
N PRO A 294 22.10 1.78 0.33
CA PRO A 294 23.13 1.83 -0.71
C PRO A 294 22.54 2.23 -2.07
N TRP A 295 22.25 3.52 -2.21
CA TRP A 295 21.85 4.17 -3.46
C TRP A 295 23.00 4.14 -4.47
N ARG A 296 22.88 3.36 -5.55
CA ARG A 296 24.02 3.10 -6.46
C ARG A 296 23.62 3.18 -7.92
N ALA A 297 24.56 3.56 -8.78
CA ALA A 297 24.35 3.58 -10.24
C ALA A 297 23.92 2.23 -10.82
N ARG A 298 24.31 1.10 -10.20
CA ARG A 298 23.88 -0.26 -10.58
C ARG A 298 22.36 -0.44 -10.60
N ASP A 299 21.59 0.44 -9.95
CA ASP A 299 20.14 0.39 -9.92
C ASP A 299 19.51 0.81 -11.23
N ARG A 300 20.14 1.79 -11.90
CA ARG A 300 19.79 2.16 -13.27
C ARG A 300 20.06 1.00 -14.24
N LEU A 301 21.16 0.28 -14.04
CA LEU A 301 21.47 -0.91 -14.83
C LEU A 301 20.45 -2.03 -14.60
N ARG A 302 20.05 -2.28 -13.33
CA ARG A 302 18.98 -3.24 -13.00
C ARG A 302 17.66 -2.89 -13.69
N ARG A 303 17.28 -1.60 -13.76
CA ARG A 303 16.11 -1.17 -14.54
C ARG A 303 16.26 -1.54 -16.00
N LEU A 304 17.39 -1.20 -16.64
CA LEU A 304 17.61 -1.47 -18.06
C LEU A 304 17.54 -2.96 -18.38
N LEU A 305 18.20 -3.79 -17.55
CA LEU A 305 18.13 -5.25 -17.63
C LEU A 305 16.68 -5.74 -17.49
N LYS A 306 15.94 -5.25 -16.48
CA LYS A 306 14.53 -5.64 -16.27
C LYS A 306 13.67 -5.28 -17.48
N ARG A 307 13.83 -4.07 -18.04
CA ARG A 307 13.09 -3.64 -19.25
C ARG A 307 13.43 -4.51 -20.46
N ALA A 308 14.71 -4.84 -20.66
CA ALA A 308 15.15 -5.71 -21.74
C ALA A 308 14.55 -7.11 -21.61
N VAL A 309 14.58 -7.69 -20.40
CA VAL A 309 13.99 -9.00 -20.10
C VAL A 309 12.47 -9.00 -20.35
N VAL A 310 11.75 -7.98 -19.87
CA VAL A 310 10.29 -7.89 -20.07
C VAL A 310 9.95 -7.67 -21.56
N ARG A 311 10.74 -6.90 -22.31
CA ARG A 311 10.56 -6.76 -23.77
C ARG A 311 10.79 -8.07 -24.52
N MET A 312 11.79 -8.85 -24.10
CA MET A 312 12.18 -10.09 -24.79
C MET A 312 11.26 -11.27 -24.45
N PHE A 313 10.83 -11.39 -23.20
CA PHE A 313 10.12 -12.58 -22.70
C PHE A 313 8.68 -12.29 -22.22
N GLY A 314 8.23 -11.04 -22.30
CA GLY A 314 6.99 -10.59 -21.66
C GLY A 314 7.12 -10.49 -20.13
N SER A 315 6.05 -10.07 -19.46
CA SER A 315 6.00 -9.96 -17.99
C SER A 315 5.76 -11.31 -17.29
N GLY A 316 5.18 -12.30 -17.98
CA GLY A 316 4.75 -13.57 -17.38
C GLY A 316 5.88 -14.40 -16.77
N LEU A 317 6.87 -14.79 -17.57
CA LEU A 317 7.99 -15.64 -17.12
C LEU A 317 8.85 -14.98 -16.02
N PRO A 318 9.28 -13.70 -16.16
CA PRO A 318 10.01 -13.02 -15.09
C PRO A 318 9.22 -12.92 -13.79
N GLY A 319 7.91 -12.65 -13.87
CA GLY A 319 7.02 -12.61 -12.71
C GLY A 319 6.93 -13.96 -12.00
N GLU A 320 6.83 -15.05 -12.77
CA GLU A 320 6.76 -16.41 -12.22
C GLU A 320 8.05 -16.81 -11.48
N LEU A 321 9.21 -16.51 -12.07
CA LEU A 321 10.51 -16.75 -11.42
C LEU A 321 10.68 -15.91 -10.15
N GLN A 322 10.22 -14.65 -10.15
CA GLN A 322 10.29 -13.78 -8.98
C GLN A 322 9.40 -14.31 -7.84
N ARG A 323 8.17 -14.74 -8.14
CA ARG A 323 7.26 -15.37 -7.16
C ARG A 323 7.84 -16.67 -6.58
N TRP A 324 8.40 -17.54 -7.44
CA TRP A 324 9.03 -18.78 -6.99
C TRP A 324 10.19 -18.52 -6.02
N ARG A 325 11.08 -17.56 -6.34
CA ARG A 325 12.19 -17.17 -5.45
C ARG A 325 11.69 -16.59 -4.14
N GLY A 326 10.65 -15.75 -4.17
CA GLY A 326 10.02 -15.21 -2.97
C GLY A 326 9.47 -16.31 -2.07
N ARG A 327 8.69 -17.24 -2.64
CA ARG A 327 8.12 -18.38 -1.90
C ARG A 327 9.22 -19.26 -1.28
N ARG A 328 10.31 -19.51 -2.01
CA ARG A 328 11.44 -20.29 -1.49
C ARG A 328 12.08 -19.66 -0.26
N ARG A 329 12.28 -18.33 -0.26
CA ARG A 329 12.83 -17.62 0.91
C ARG A 329 11.92 -17.74 2.12
N VAL A 330 10.62 -17.54 1.94
CA VAL A 330 9.64 -17.70 3.03
C VAL A 330 9.67 -19.11 3.59
N LEU A 331 9.76 -20.14 2.74
CA LEU A 331 9.86 -21.54 3.20
C LEU A 331 11.17 -21.83 3.93
N GLU A 332 12.29 -21.22 3.50
CA GLU A 332 13.58 -21.32 4.18
C GLU A 332 13.52 -20.65 5.56
N GLU A 333 12.95 -19.45 5.66
CA GLU A 333 12.71 -18.73 6.93
C GLU A 333 11.75 -19.47 7.88
N GLU A 334 10.67 -20.05 7.35
CA GLU A 334 9.72 -20.85 8.14
C GLU A 334 10.35 -22.16 8.65
N ARG A 335 11.25 -22.76 7.88
CA ARG A 335 12.00 -23.96 8.31
C ARG A 335 13.02 -23.62 9.40
N ASP A 336 13.72 -22.51 9.26
CA ASP A 336 14.73 -22.07 10.22
C ASP A 336 14.11 -21.51 11.53
N ALA A 337 12.81 -21.23 11.53
CA ALA A 337 12.03 -20.79 12.70
C ALA A 337 11.36 -21.92 13.50
N LEU A 338 11.47 -23.19 13.06
CA LEU A 338 11.02 -24.35 13.82
C LEU A 338 12.15 -24.80 14.78
N PRO A 339 11.86 -25.00 16.07
CA PRO A 339 12.85 -25.37 17.08
C PRO A 339 13.47 -26.76 16.89
#